data_AF-A0A228I400-F1
#
_entry.id   AF-A0A228I400-F1
#
_cell.length_a   1.000
_cell.length_b   1.000
_cell.length_c   1.000
_cell.angle_alpha   90.00
_cell.angle_beta   90.00
_cell.angle_gamma   90.00
#
_symmetry.space_group_name_H-M   'P 1'
#
loop_
_entity.id
_entity.type
_entity.pdbx_description
1 polymer ?
#
loop_
_entity_poly.entity_id
_entity_poly.type
_entity_poly.pdbx_seq_one_letter_code
_entity_poly.pdbx_strand_id
1 'polypeptide(L)'
;MANNNANPTLESMLEFQKVYLRAIALSWRDPEFKGELLEKPLETLAKYFGYQCPWIVDIEVVKTPGGHGWTNHGNGSGSWNLPRNVMTVGIPEQPAILDEEAVALAAYCDAGPSYLFTCC
;
A
#
# COMPACT_ATOMS: atom_id res chain seq x y z
N MET A 1 -5.74 13.39 13.02
CA MET A 1 -4.28 13.20 12.97
C MET A 1 -4.03 11.73 13.19
N ALA A 2 -3.40 11.03 12.26
CA ALA A 2 -3.09 9.61 12.45
C ALA A 2 -2.00 9.50 13.52
N ASN A 3 -2.30 8.80 14.62
CA ASN A 3 -1.57 8.95 15.87
C ASN A 3 -0.20 8.25 15.91
N ASN A 4 0.22 7.50 14.89
CA ASN A 4 1.55 6.88 14.81
C ASN A 4 1.88 6.54 13.34
N ASN A 5 2.65 7.40 12.65
CA ASN A 5 3.31 7.00 11.41
C ASN A 5 4.71 6.49 11.74
N ALA A 6 5.11 5.36 11.16
CA ALA A 6 6.46 4.84 11.29
C ALA A 6 7.20 4.92 9.96
N ASN A 7 8.52 5.14 10.00
CA ASN A 7 9.35 4.96 8.82
C ASN A 7 9.29 3.49 8.37
N PRO A 8 8.99 3.19 7.10
CA PRO A 8 9.00 1.83 6.59
C PRO A 8 10.35 1.14 6.84
N THR A 9 10.31 0.06 7.61
CA THR A 9 11.45 -0.84 7.84
C THR A 9 11.30 -2.08 6.96
N LEU A 10 12.42 -2.79 6.71
CA LEU A 10 12.35 -4.08 6.02
C LEU A 10 11.39 -5.06 6.72
N GLU A 11 11.40 -5.09 8.05
CA GLU A 11 10.52 -5.96 8.84
C GLU A 11 9.04 -5.63 8.63
N SER A 12 8.65 -4.36 8.72
CA SER A 12 7.26 -3.94 8.51
C SER A 12 6.78 -4.20 7.07
N MET A 13 7.65 -4.04 6.07
CA MET A 13 7.36 -4.41 4.68
C MET A 13 7.15 -5.92 4.52
N LEU A 14 7.97 -6.75 5.19
CA LEU A 14 7.82 -8.21 5.17
C LEU A 14 6.56 -8.67 5.89
N GLU A 15 6.16 -8.00 6.97
CA GLU A 15 4.90 -8.27 7.65
C GLU A 15 3.70 -7.99 6.73
N PHE A 16 3.69 -6.82 6.08
CA PHE A 16 2.66 -6.49 5.09
C PHE A 16 2.60 -7.53 3.97
N GLN A 17 3.75 -7.94 3.42
CA GLN A 17 3.81 -8.98 2.39
C GLN A 17 3.16 -10.30 2.85
N LYS A 18 3.44 -10.74 4.08
CA LYS A 18 2.85 -11.97 4.63
C LYS A 18 1.34 -11.85 4.77
N VAL A 19 0.85 -10.73 5.29
CA VAL A 19 -0.59 -10.48 5.47
C VAL A 19 -1.29 -10.38 4.12
N TYR A 20 -0.69 -9.70 3.14
CA TYR A 20 -1.23 -9.57 1.80
C TYR A 20 -1.41 -10.93 1.10
N LEU A 21 -0.42 -11.83 1.19
CA LEU A 21 -0.54 -13.19 0.64
C LEU A 21 -1.66 -14.00 1.30
N ARG A 22 -1.83 -13.87 2.62
CA ARG A 22 -2.93 -14.53 3.37
C ARG A 22 -4.29 -13.96 2.98
N ALA A 23 -4.37 -12.65 2.77
CA ALA A 23 -5.58 -11.98 2.31
C ALA A 23 -5.98 -12.44 0.90
N ILE A 24 -5.02 -12.55 -0.04
CA ILE A 24 -5.28 -13.12 -1.37
C ILE A 24 -5.88 -14.53 -1.25
N ALA A 25 -5.24 -15.40 -0.48
CA ALA A 25 -5.70 -16.78 -0.31
C ALA A 25 -7.10 -16.87 0.31
N LEU A 26 -7.41 -16.03 1.31
CA LEU A 26 -8.73 -15.99 1.92
C LEU A 26 -9.79 -15.44 0.95
N SER A 27 -9.46 -14.42 0.15
CA SER A 27 -10.37 -13.82 -0.82
C SER A 27 -10.85 -14.78 -1.91
N TRP A 28 -10.11 -15.86 -2.17
CA TRP A 28 -10.51 -16.89 -3.14
C TRP A 28 -11.59 -17.83 -2.62
N ARG A 29 -11.69 -18.00 -1.30
CA ARG A 29 -12.62 -18.96 -0.67
C ARG A 29 -13.77 -18.29 0.10
N ASP A 30 -13.61 -17.03 0.48
CA ASP A 30 -14.56 -16.28 1.29
C ASP A 30 -15.02 -15.01 0.55
N PRO A 31 -16.22 -15.03 -0.07
CA PRO A 31 -16.78 -13.89 -0.77
C PRO A 31 -17.14 -12.70 0.14
N GLU A 32 -17.50 -12.95 1.40
CA GLU A 32 -17.85 -11.90 2.37
C GLU A 32 -16.59 -11.13 2.74
N PHE A 33 -15.52 -11.85 3.12
CA PHE A 33 -14.20 -11.25 3.34
C PHE A 33 -13.72 -10.48 2.11
N LYS A 34 -13.88 -11.03 0.90
CA LYS A 34 -13.48 -10.35 -0.33
C LYS A 34 -14.26 -9.04 -0.54
N GLY A 35 -15.55 -9.03 -0.23
CA GLY A 35 -16.38 -7.82 -0.28
C GLY A 35 -15.86 -6.74 0.67
N GLU A 36 -15.64 -7.11 1.93
CA GLU A 36 -15.07 -6.19 2.92
C GLU A 36 -13.68 -5.66 2.50
N LEU A 37 -12.81 -6.55 2.00
CA LEU A 37 -11.45 -6.19 1.57
C LEU A 37 -11.44 -5.18 0.41
N LEU A 38 -12.42 -5.26 -0.49
CA LEU A 38 -12.57 -4.30 -1.59
C LEU A 38 -13.11 -2.93 -1.12
N GLU A 39 -13.90 -2.90 -0.06
CA GLU A 39 -14.51 -1.67 0.46
C GLU A 39 -13.60 -0.94 1.45
N LYS A 40 -13.02 -1.68 2.40
CA LYS A 40 -12.25 -1.13 3.53
C LYS A 40 -11.03 -1.97 3.87
N PRO A 41 -10.02 -2.04 2.99
CA PRO A 41 -8.94 -3.02 3.09
C PRO A 41 -8.18 -2.96 4.41
N LEU A 42 -7.79 -1.78 4.90
CA LEU A 42 -7.05 -1.66 6.15
C LEU A 42 -7.87 -2.14 7.37
N GLU A 43 -9.16 -1.79 7.43
CA GLU A 43 -10.06 -2.27 8.49
C GLU A 43 -10.28 -3.79 8.40
N THR A 44 -10.41 -4.33 7.20
CA THR A 44 -10.56 -5.77 6.98
C THR A 44 -9.29 -6.53 7.37
N LEU A 45 -8.10 -6.02 7.02
CA LEU A 45 -6.83 -6.64 7.40
C LEU A 45 -6.63 -6.61 8.92
N ALA A 46 -7.02 -5.53 9.57
CA ALA A 46 -7.07 -5.43 11.03
C ALA A 46 -8.00 -6.48 11.65
N LYS A 47 -9.24 -6.55 11.16
CA LYS A 47 -10.28 -7.46 11.66
C LYS A 47 -9.90 -8.94 11.52
N TYR A 48 -9.38 -9.36 10.36
CA TYR A 48 -9.14 -10.78 10.05
C TYR A 48 -7.74 -11.27 10.40
N PHE A 49 -6.74 -10.40 10.36
CA PHE A 49 -5.34 -10.79 10.55
C PHE A 49 -4.67 -10.09 11.73
N GLY A 50 -5.37 -9.18 12.43
CA GLY A 50 -4.78 -8.36 13.49
C GLY A 50 -3.76 -7.35 12.96
N TYR A 51 -3.67 -7.14 11.65
CA TYR A 51 -2.65 -6.31 11.04
C TYR A 51 -3.04 -4.83 11.14
N GLN A 52 -2.21 -4.05 11.83
CA GLN A 52 -2.32 -2.60 11.87
C GLN A 52 -1.26 -2.02 10.94
N CYS A 53 -1.68 -1.34 9.86
CA CYS A 53 -0.73 -0.69 8.98
C CYS A 53 -0.01 0.43 9.73
N PRO A 54 1.34 0.38 9.84
CA PRO A 54 2.09 1.38 10.61
C PRO A 54 2.33 2.67 9.82
N TRP A 55 1.85 2.74 8.58
CA TRP A 55 2.10 3.85 7.65
C TRP A 55 0.83 4.67 7.45
N ILE A 56 0.97 5.99 7.34
CA ILE A 56 -0.12 6.87 6.88
C ILE A 56 -0.24 6.72 5.35
N VAL A 57 -0.83 5.62 4.92
CA VAL A 57 -1.15 5.34 3.51
C VAL A 57 -2.63 4.97 3.38
N ASP A 58 -3.22 5.39 2.28
CA ASP A 58 -4.44 4.78 1.80
C ASP A 58 -4.06 3.56 0.95
N ILE A 59 -4.64 2.41 1.28
CA ILE A 59 -4.55 1.21 0.45
C ILE A 59 -5.89 1.04 -0.23
N GLU A 60 -5.88 0.94 -1.55
CA GLU A 60 -7.05 0.59 -2.33
C GLU A 60 -6.88 -0.82 -2.90
N VAL A 61 -7.90 -1.66 -2.75
CA VAL A 61 -7.94 -2.97 -3.39
C VAL A 61 -9.03 -2.94 -4.44
N VAL A 62 -8.62 -3.00 -5.70
CA VAL A 62 -9.54 -2.94 -6.84
C VAL A 62 -9.82 -4.33 -7.40
N LYS A 63 -11.07 -4.54 -7.83
CA LYS A 63 -11.41 -5.73 -8.61
C LYS A 63 -10.75 -5.61 -9.98
N THR A 64 -9.93 -6.59 -10.33
CA THR A 64 -9.24 -6.58 -11.63
C THR A 64 -10.23 -6.74 -12.79
N PRO A 65 -10.05 -6.00 -13.90
CA PRO A 65 -10.84 -6.21 -15.11
C PRO A 65 -10.59 -7.61 -15.70
N GLY A 66 -11.44 -8.00 -16.64
CA GLY A 66 -11.32 -9.31 -17.30
C GLY A 66 -9.96 -9.52 -17.95
N GLY A 67 -9.43 -10.75 -17.86
CA GLY A 67 -8.13 -11.12 -18.42
C GLY A 67 -6.97 -11.12 -17.43
N HIS A 68 -7.15 -10.61 -16.22
CA HIS A 68 -6.16 -10.72 -15.15
C HIS A 68 -6.41 -11.93 -14.25
N GLY A 69 -5.40 -12.78 -14.09
CA GLY A 69 -5.47 -14.02 -13.31
C GLY A 69 -4.40 -15.04 -13.70
N TRP A 70 -4.54 -16.25 -13.14
CA TRP A 70 -3.71 -17.40 -13.51
C TRP A 70 -4.17 -17.97 -14.85
N THR A 71 -3.24 -18.11 -15.79
CA THR A 71 -3.47 -18.80 -17.08
C THR A 71 -2.72 -20.12 -17.09
N ASN A 72 -3.43 -21.23 -17.31
CA ASN A 72 -2.85 -22.56 -17.48
C ASN A 72 -2.55 -22.80 -18.98
N HIS A 73 -1.32 -23.21 -19.30
CA HIS A 73 -0.86 -23.43 -20.68
C HIS A 73 -1.07 -24.86 -21.19
N GLY A 74 -1.69 -25.74 -20.38
CA GLY A 74 -2.02 -27.12 -20.76
C GLY A 74 -0.84 -28.11 -20.76
N ASN A 75 0.38 -27.63 -20.51
CA ASN A 75 1.61 -28.43 -20.43
C ASN A 75 2.14 -28.57 -18.99
N GLY A 76 1.27 -28.35 -17.99
CA GLY A 76 1.65 -28.31 -16.58
C GLY A 76 2.32 -26.99 -16.15
N SER A 77 2.54 -26.05 -17.07
CA SER A 77 2.97 -24.70 -16.73
C SER A 77 1.80 -23.72 -16.72
N GLY A 78 1.99 -22.60 -16.03
CA GLY A 78 1.07 -21.47 -16.09
C GLY A 78 1.78 -20.19 -15.71
N SER A 79 1.09 -19.08 -15.91
CA SER A 79 1.63 -17.75 -15.62
C SER A 79 0.55 -16.83 -15.08
N TRP A 80 0.97 -15.93 -14.19
CA TRP A 80 0.13 -14.85 -13.70
C TRP A 80 0.11 -13.69 -14.69
N ASN A 81 -1.09 -13.21 -15.03
CA ASN A 81 -1.29 -11.92 -15.67
C ASN A 81 -1.96 -10.98 -14.66
N LEU A 82 -1.22 -10.03 -14.10
CA LEU A 82 -1.72 -9.08 -13.10
C LEU A 82 -1.61 -7.65 -13.63
N PRO A 83 -2.51 -6.74 -13.23
CA PRO A 83 -2.34 -5.33 -13.54
C PRO A 83 -1.09 -4.78 -12.86
N ARG A 84 -0.60 -3.64 -13.36
CA ARG A 84 0.47 -2.91 -12.68
C ARG A 84 -0.06 -2.33 -11.37
N ASN A 85 0.74 -2.42 -10.31
CA ASN A 85 0.47 -1.67 -9.09
C ASN A 85 0.58 -0.17 -9.38
N VAL A 86 -0.36 0.60 -8.82
CA VAL A 86 -0.39 2.06 -8.93
C VAL A 86 -0.08 2.63 -7.56
N MET A 87 0.69 3.72 -7.55
CA MET A 87 1.02 4.47 -6.36
C MET A 87 0.84 5.95 -6.68
N THR A 88 0.07 6.64 -5.84
CA THR A 88 -0.11 8.09 -5.93
C THR A 88 0.79 8.76 -4.89
N VAL A 89 1.55 9.76 -5.32
CA VAL A 89 2.43 10.54 -4.44
C VAL A 89 2.07 12.02 -4.53
N GLY A 90 2.03 12.69 -3.37
CA GLY A 90 1.87 14.14 -3.32
C GLY A 90 3.22 14.82 -3.52
N ILE A 91 3.32 15.67 -4.53
CA ILE A 91 4.49 16.54 -4.74
C ILE A 91 4.11 17.92 -4.19
N PRO A 92 4.91 18.50 -3.27
CA PRO A 92 4.60 19.81 -2.70
C PRO A 92 4.68 20.91 -3.77
N GLU A 93 3.89 21.96 -3.57
CA GLU A 93 3.98 23.18 -4.40
C GLU A 93 5.29 23.93 -4.14
N GLN A 94 5.76 24.67 -5.14
CA GLN A 94 6.92 25.54 -4.99
C GLN A 94 6.61 26.68 -4.00
N PRO A 95 7.53 27.01 -3.08
CA PRO A 95 7.38 28.19 -2.22
C PRO A 95 7.24 29.48 -3.02
N ALA A 96 6.42 30.42 -2.54
CA ALA A 96 6.21 31.71 -3.20
C ALA A 96 7.46 32.60 -3.19
N ILE A 97 8.35 32.40 -2.20
CA ILE A 97 9.62 33.12 -2.04
C ILE A 97 10.75 32.18 -2.48
N LEU A 98 11.41 32.51 -3.59
CA LEU A 98 12.44 31.64 -4.19
C LEU A 98 13.66 31.45 -3.27
N ASP A 99 14.00 32.46 -2.47
CA ASP A 99 15.11 32.37 -1.51
C ASP A 99 14.84 31.36 -0.37
N GLU A 100 13.58 30.96 -0.17
CA GLU A 100 13.19 29.96 0.83
C GLU A 100 13.19 28.53 0.29
N GLU A 101 13.44 28.30 -1.01
CA GLU A 101 13.38 26.96 -1.62
C GLU A 101 14.25 25.93 -0.90
N ALA A 102 15.51 26.30 -0.61
CA ALA A 102 16.44 25.41 0.07
C ALA A 102 15.98 25.09 1.50
N VAL A 103 15.38 26.07 2.19
CA VAL A 103 14.86 25.91 3.55
C VAL A 103 13.61 25.03 3.54
N ALA A 104 12.68 25.28 2.61
CA ALA A 104 11.45 24.51 2.47
C ALA A 104 11.74 23.05 2.10
N LEU A 105 12.70 22.80 1.20
CA LEU A 105 13.11 21.45 0.85
C LEU A 105 13.81 20.75 2.02
N ALA A 106 14.68 21.45 2.75
CA ALA A 106 15.31 20.90 3.95
C ALA A 106 14.27 20.53 5.02
N ALA A 107 13.29 21.39 5.27
CA ALA A 107 12.19 21.13 6.21
C ALA A 107 11.29 19.97 5.75
N TYR A 108 11.04 19.85 4.45
CA TYR A 108 10.33 18.70 3.89
C TYR A 108 11.12 17.40 4.12
N CYS A 109 12.43 17.42 3.85
CA CYS A 109 13.30 16.28 4.14
C CYS A 109 13.33 15.93 5.63
N ASP A 110 13.31 16.93 6.53
CA ASP A 110 13.35 16.74 7.98
C ASP A 110 11.99 16.38 8.61
N ALA A 111 10.91 16.42 7.83
CA ALA A 111 9.55 16.10 8.31
C ALA A 111 9.40 14.64 8.78
N GLY A 112 10.41 13.79 8.53
CA GLY A 112 10.53 12.44 9.06
C GLY A 112 9.31 11.59 8.67
N PRO A 113 8.69 10.86 9.60
CA PRO A 113 7.55 10.02 9.29
C PRO A 113 6.28 10.83 9.03
N SER A 114 6.28 12.17 8.98
CA SER A 114 5.05 12.91 8.62
C SER A 114 4.68 12.74 7.16
N TYR A 115 5.67 12.50 6.29
CA TYR A 115 5.48 12.15 4.89
C TYR A 115 6.23 10.85 4.60
N LEU A 116 5.69 10.03 3.71
CA LEU A 116 6.41 8.82 3.30
C LEU A 116 7.62 9.21 2.44
N PHE A 117 8.72 8.48 2.62
CA PHE A 117 9.97 8.62 1.86
C PHE A 117 10.78 9.91 2.11
N THR A 118 10.40 10.72 3.09
CA THR A 118 11.28 11.79 3.60
C THR A 118 12.36 11.19 4.50
N CYS A 119 13.53 11.81 4.47
CA CYS A 119 14.67 11.36 5.26
C CYS A 119 14.46 11.68 6.75
N CYS A 120 15.36 11.14 7.56
CA CYS A 120 15.69 11.68 8.87
C CYS A 120 17.21 11.77 8.91
#